data_AF-A0AAV9CHN1-F1
#
_entry.id   AF-A0AAV9CHN1-F1
#
_cell.length_a   1.000
_cell.length_b   1.000
_cell.length_c   1.000
_cell.angle_alpha   90.00
_cell.angle_beta   90.00
_cell.angle_gamma   90.00
#
_symmetry.space_group_name_H-M   'P 1'
#
loop_
_entity.id
_entity.type
_entity.pdbx_description
1 polymer ?
#
loop_
_entity_poly.entity_id
_entity_poly.type
_entity_poly.pdbx_seq_one_letter_code
_entity_poly.pdbx_strand_id
1 'polypeptide(L)' 'MASPRGGKTLLQMKKSFRDVDNVLYQWTDSASTDFCSWRGVICDNVTFNVAAL' A
#
# COMPACT_ATOMS: atom_id res chain seq x y z
N MET A 1 -8.00 -5.18 10.50
CA MET A 1 -8.47 -3.78 10.62
C MET A 1 -7.25 -2.88 10.38
N ALA A 2 -6.87 -2.70 9.12
CA ALA A 2 -5.69 -1.92 8.76
C ALA A 2 -6.02 -0.41 8.80
N SER A 3 -5.09 0.43 9.27
CA SER A 3 -5.36 1.86 9.48
C SER A 3 -5.50 2.59 8.12
N PRO A 4 -6.62 3.28 7.83
CA PRO A 4 -6.89 3.91 6.52
C PRO A 4 -5.89 5.01 6.11
N ARG A 5 -5.00 5.43 7.03
CA ARG A 5 -3.93 6.40 6.74
C ARG A 5 -2.76 5.80 5.96
N GLY A 6 -2.42 4.53 6.17
CA GLY A 6 -1.29 3.87 5.51
C GLY A 6 -1.49 3.77 3.99
N GLY A 7 -2.65 3.28 3.57
CA GLY A 7 -3.00 3.15 2.15
C GLY A 7 -2.97 4.48 1.38
N LYS A 8 -3.43 5.58 1.99
CA LYS A 8 -3.40 6.92 1.37
C LYS A 8 -1.98 7.41 1.10
N THR A 9 -1.06 7.22 2.03
CA THR A 9 0.35 7.59 1.84
C THR A 9 1.00 6.78 0.72
N LEU A 10 0.74 5.47 0.68
CA LEU A 10 1.22 4.57 -0.37
C LEU A 10 0.72 5.00 -1.77
N LEU A 11 -0.54 5.40 -1.90
CA LEU A 11 -1.08 5.91 -3.17
C LEU A 11 -0.44 7.22 -3.63
N GLN A 12 -0.03 8.09 -2.70
CA GLN A 12 0.74 9.29 -3.04
C GLN A 12 2.15 8.94 -3.52
N MET A 13 2.79 7.94 -2.89
CA MET A 13 4.09 7.41 -3.35
C MET A 13 3.97 6.77 -4.73
N LYS A 14 2.93 5.98 -5.00
CA LYS A 14 2.65 5.40 -6.33
C LYS A 14 2.67 6.45 -7.44
N LYS A 15 2.12 7.65 -7.20
CA LYS A 15 2.15 8.76 -8.19
C LYS A 15 3.54 9.31 -8.45
N SER A 16 4.46 9.16 -7.50
CA SER A 16 5.85 9.60 -7.62
C SER A 16 6.72 8.56 -8.33
N PHE A 17 6.31 7.29 -8.34
CA PHE A 17 6.99 6.23 -9.08
C PHE A 17 6.52 6.18 -10.53
N ARG A 18 7.46 6.06 -11.47
CA ARG A 18 7.13 5.67 -12.84
C ARG A 18 6.88 4.17 -12.83
N ASP A 19 5.62 3.77 -12.75
CA ASP A 19 5.18 2.37 -12.74
C ASP A 19 5.30 1.75 -14.15
N VAL A 20 6.54 1.62 -14.65
CA VAL A 20 6.84 1.21 -16.04
C VAL A 20 6.33 -0.20 -16.34
N ASP A 21 6.35 -1.09 -15.34
CA ASP A 21 5.98 -2.50 -15.46
C ASP A 21 4.59 -2.81 -14.85
N ASN A 22 3.81 -1.79 -14.49
CA ASN A 22 2.49 -1.94 -13.85
C ASN A 22 2.53 -2.83 -12.60
N VAL A 23 3.63 -2.80 -11.85
CA VAL A 23 3.85 -3.61 -10.64
C VAL A 23 2.95 -3.12 -9.52
N LEU A 24 2.66 -1.83 -9.48
CA LEU A 24 1.83 -1.19 -8.46
C LEU A 24 0.33 -1.26 -8.78
N TYR A 25 -0.11 -2.11 -9.72
CA TYR A 25 -1.52 -2.21 -10.14
C TYR A 25 -2.48 -2.50 -8.98
N GLN A 26 -2.03 -3.26 -7.97
CA GLN A 26 -2.84 -3.63 -6.79
C GLN A 26 -3.07 -2.46 -5.82
N TRP A 27 -2.26 -1.41 -5.92
CA TRP A 27 -2.35 -0.24 -5.04
C TRP A 27 -3.53 0.62 -5.49
N THR A 28 -4.67 0.49 -4.82
CA THR A 28 -5.96 1.13 -5.16
C THR A 28 -6.53 1.93 -3.98
N ASP A 29 -7.33 2.97 -4.26
CA ASP A 29 -7.99 3.81 -3.23
C ASP A 29 -9.23 3.14 -2.61
N SER A 30 -9.44 1.85 -2.88
CA SER A 30 -10.56 1.10 -2.32
C SER A 30 -10.38 0.91 -0.82
N ALA A 31 -11.25 1.54 -0.04
CA ALA A 31 -11.28 1.44 1.43
C ALA A 31 -11.46 0.00 1.96
N SER A 32 -11.82 -0.94 1.08
CA SER A 32 -12.01 -2.36 1.37
C SER A 32 -10.76 -3.23 1.13
N THR A 33 -9.69 -2.68 0.55
CA THR A 33 -8.48 -3.46 0.24
C THR A 33 -7.45 -3.25 1.33
N ASP A 34 -7.10 -4.32 2.03
CA ASP A 34 -6.00 -4.29 2.99
C ASP A 34 -4.68 -4.01 2.24
N PHE A 35 -4.12 -2.82 2.45
CA PHE A 35 -2.89 -2.39 1.77
C PHE A 35 -1.68 -3.28 2.09
N CYS A 36 -1.72 -4.02 3.19
CA CYS A 36 -0.73 -5.05 3.53
C CYS A 36 -0.72 -6.24 2.57
N SER A 37 -1.78 -6.41 1.78
CA SER A 37 -1.87 -7.43 0.74
C SER A 37 -1.36 -6.93 -0.62
N TRP A 38 -0.95 -5.66 -0.71
CA TRP A 38 -0.40 -5.11 -1.94
C TRP A 38 1.02 -5.59 -2.17
N ARG A 39 1.33 -5.89 -3.42
CA ARG A 39 2.68 -6.28 -3.82
C ARG A 39 3.71 -5.22 -3.39
N GLY A 40 4.77 -5.68 -2.73
CA GLY A 40 5.85 -4.85 -2.20
C GLY A 40 5.60 -4.32 -0.79
N VAL A 41 4.36 -4.24 -0.31
CA VAL A 41 4.07 -3.70 1.02
C VAL A 41 4.28 -4.76 2.09
N ILE A 42 5.18 -4.48 3.02
CA ILE A 42 5.39 -5.30 4.22
C ILE A 42 4.76 -4.56 5.39
N CYS A 43 3.83 -5.21 6.08
CA CYS A 43 3.23 -4.69 7.30
C CYS A 43 3.79 -5.36 8.55
N ASP A 44 3.77 -4.62 9.65
CA ASP A 44 4.04 -5.13 10.97
C ASP A 44 2.87 -6.03 11.45
N ASN A 45 3.19 -7.24 11.91
CA ASN A 45 2.19 -8.25 12.30
C ASN A 45 1.49 -7.95 13.63
N VAL A 46 1.94 -6.93 14.38
CA VAL A 46 1.34 -6.52 15.66
C VAL A 46 0.41 -5.32 15.47
N THR A 47 0.90 -4.30 14.77
CA THR A 47 0.22 -3.01 14.61
C THR A 47 -0.53 -2.87 13.28
N PHE A 48 -0.29 -3.76 12.31
CA PHE A 48 -0.83 -3.71 10.95
C PHE A 48 -0.51 -2.38 10.21
N ASN A 49 0.61 -1.75 10.59
CA ASN A 49 1.14 -0.58 9.90
C ASN A 49 2.18 -0.99 8.85
N VAL A 50 2.40 -0.15 7.85
CA VAL A 50 3.46 -0.35 6.86
C VAL A 50 4.83 -0.25 7.53
N ALA A 51 5.63 -1.31 7.41
CA ALA A 51 6.99 -1.40 7.92
C ALA A 51 8.05 -1.20 6.82
N ALA A 52 7.79 -1.69 5.59
CA ALA A 52 8.70 -1.53 4.44
C ALA A 52 7.96 -1.63 3.09
N LEU A 53 8.60 -1.13 2.02
CA LEU A 53 8.15 -1.20 0.62
C LEU A 53 9.32 -1.28 -0.37
#